data_AF-A0A2V9K2Z1-F1
#
_entry.id   AF-A0A2V9K2Z1-F1
#
_cell.length_a   1.000
_cell.length_b   1.000
_cell.length_c   1.000
_cell.angle_alpha   90.00
_cell.angle_beta   90.00
_cell.angle_gamma   90.00
#
_symmetry.space_group_name_H-M   'P 1'
#
loop_
_entity.id
_entity.type
_entity.pdbx_description
1 polymer ?
#
loop_
_entity_poly.entity_id
_entity_poly.type
_entity_poly.pdbx_seq_one_letter_code
_entity_poly.pdbx_strand_id
1 'polypeptide(L)'
;METSKRSAPRIAWPLAICALVLLGWPFSAARAQSPSEGEKKKEDAGPAKTTKTEEDTGPSKTVKSYDTVNGTQTYSRIEERDRKKTADGEVVTERVRMPAYGGDDRVLLEREIHTKKLPDGTVERETILKNPDGNGGMQAIEITREKIRPAEGGSTTEREVSKPDSNGGWRTVQRETVHETGDKTSRQATREVEQPTVNGDWKPVIREFQSKKKTAAGETQQSVTEAPDANGELSNYEVHTENTTKGPDGETREVTITRRDLSDTDSTVPVVVEHTVTQEKHLPAGDVVTQSTTESDLVNGGASSNLKSSHPEMVKEKNTIETTGKNRTTTTTTVSQRGSAATDLHPSHQIVVEKDSTGHVRQIYIPSH
;
A
#
# COMPACT_ATOMS: atom_id res chain seq x y z
N MET A 1 45.99 -14.35 -41.65
CA MET A 1 45.03 -15.38 -41.23
C MET A 1 45.00 -15.39 -39.71
N GLU A 2 43.78 -15.42 -39.16
CA GLU A 2 43.41 -15.55 -37.74
C GLU A 2 43.72 -14.39 -36.79
N THR A 3 42.73 -13.49 -36.65
CA THR A 3 42.57 -12.63 -35.47
C THR A 3 41.67 -13.35 -34.45
N SER A 4 42.27 -13.84 -33.37
CA SER A 4 41.59 -14.49 -32.25
C SER A 4 40.81 -13.46 -31.42
N LYS A 5 39.48 -13.45 -31.55
CA LYS A 5 38.57 -12.71 -30.66
C LYS A 5 38.40 -13.50 -29.36
N ARG A 6 38.96 -13.00 -28.26
CA ARG A 6 38.67 -13.49 -26.91
C ARG A 6 37.31 -12.95 -26.46
N SER A 7 36.32 -13.81 -26.39
CA SER A 7 35.04 -13.57 -25.71
C SER A 7 35.24 -13.64 -24.19
N ALA A 8 34.96 -12.55 -23.48
CA ALA A 8 34.89 -12.55 -22.03
C ALA A 8 33.61 -13.27 -21.56
N PRO A 9 33.66 -14.05 -20.47
CA PRO A 9 32.48 -14.73 -19.94
C PRO A 9 31.54 -13.72 -19.25
N ARG A 10 30.29 -13.68 -19.70
CA ARG A 10 29.19 -13.00 -19.00
C ARG A 10 28.88 -13.79 -17.73
N ILE A 11 29.30 -13.26 -16.58
CA ILE A 11 28.91 -13.78 -15.26
C ILE A 11 27.49 -13.30 -15.00
N ALA A 12 26.51 -14.18 -15.22
CA ALA A 12 25.13 -13.96 -14.83
C ALA A 12 25.05 -14.03 -13.30
N TRP A 13 24.77 -12.90 -12.65
CA TRP A 13 24.45 -12.85 -11.24
C TRP A 13 23.01 -13.34 -11.06
N PRO A 14 22.74 -14.42 -10.30
CA PRO A 14 21.39 -14.72 -9.90
C PRO A 14 21.01 -13.72 -8.79
N LEU A 15 20.30 -12.66 -9.17
CA LEU A 15 19.49 -11.87 -8.24
C LEU A 15 18.40 -12.80 -7.69
N ALA A 16 18.72 -13.51 -6.61
CA ALA A 16 17.73 -14.14 -5.76
C ALA A 16 16.98 -13.02 -5.04
N ILE A 17 15.92 -12.53 -5.70
CA ILE A 17 14.90 -11.70 -5.08
C ILE A 17 14.25 -12.57 -4.00
N CYS A 18 14.78 -12.48 -2.78
CA CYS A 18 14.04 -12.90 -1.60
C CYS A 18 12.81 -12.01 -1.56
N ALA A 19 11.67 -12.57 -1.94
CA ALA A 19 10.35 -12.01 -1.70
C ALA A 19 10.15 -11.91 -0.18
N LEU A 20 10.70 -10.84 0.41
CA LEU A 20 10.34 -10.40 1.73
C LEU A 20 8.90 -9.93 1.59
N VAL A 21 7.98 -10.70 2.16
CA VAL A 21 6.58 -10.33 2.32
C VAL A 21 6.56 -9.07 3.17
N LEU A 22 6.63 -7.90 2.53
CA LEU A 22 6.21 -6.63 3.07
C LEU A 22 4.70 -6.76 3.27
N LEU A 23 4.32 -7.26 4.44
CA LEU A 23 2.97 -7.06 4.95
C LEU A 23 2.77 -5.54 4.99
N GLY A 24 2.09 -5.04 3.95
CA GLY A 24 1.62 -3.67 3.86
C GLY A 24 0.78 -3.38 5.10
N TRP A 25 1.41 -2.78 6.09
CA TRP A 25 0.69 -2.09 7.13
C TRP A 25 0.21 -0.78 6.51
N PRO A 26 -1.11 -0.49 6.53
CA PRO A 26 -1.56 0.83 6.17
C PRO A 26 -0.90 1.81 7.14
N PHE A 27 -0.27 2.85 6.59
CA PHE A 27 0.12 4.04 7.34
C PHE A 27 -1.10 4.51 8.14
N SER A 28 -1.18 4.11 9.41
CA SER A 28 -2.06 4.75 10.36
C SER A 28 -1.40 6.07 10.67
N ALA A 29 -1.79 7.11 9.93
CA ALA A 29 -1.54 8.47 10.33
C ALA A 29 -1.90 8.58 11.82
N ALA A 30 -0.92 8.95 12.64
CA ALA A 30 -1.15 9.29 14.03
C ALA A 30 -2.09 10.51 14.04
N ARG A 31 -3.39 10.23 14.07
CA ARG A 31 -4.44 11.24 14.13
C ARG A 31 -4.36 11.86 15.51
N ALA A 32 -3.89 13.09 15.59
CA ALA A 32 -4.10 13.93 16.77
C ALA A 32 -5.61 13.97 17.07
N GLN A 33 -6.00 13.44 18.23
CA GLN A 33 -7.38 13.41 18.70
C GLN A 33 -7.85 14.84 19.00
N SER A 34 -8.98 15.23 18.41
CA SER A 34 -9.87 16.28 18.92
C SER A 34 -11.30 15.71 18.94
N PRO A 35 -12.11 15.99 19.97
CA PRO A 35 -13.32 15.22 20.27
C PRO A 35 -14.60 15.77 19.63
N SER A 36 -15.65 14.94 19.67
CA SER A 36 -17.07 15.14 19.30
C SER A 36 -17.37 15.14 17.79
N GLU A 37 -18.47 14.59 17.26
CA GLU A 37 -19.74 14.15 17.82
C GLU A 37 -20.33 13.11 16.83
N GLY A 38 -21.01 12.07 17.33
CA GLY A 38 -21.36 10.89 16.54
C GLY A 38 -22.76 10.92 15.92
N GLU A 39 -22.90 10.30 14.76
CA GLU A 39 -24.17 9.71 14.33
C GLU A 39 -23.90 8.36 13.62
N LYS A 40 -24.54 7.30 14.12
CA LYS A 40 -24.30 5.90 13.74
C LYS A 40 -25.28 5.45 12.65
N LYS A 41 -24.77 4.79 11.61
CA LYS A 41 -25.55 3.86 10.78
C LYS A 41 -24.86 2.49 10.78
N LYS A 42 -25.62 1.45 11.14
CA LYS A 42 -25.18 0.04 11.19
C LYS A 42 -25.34 -0.59 9.81
N GLU A 43 -24.34 -1.36 9.40
CA GLU A 43 -24.45 -2.36 8.34
C GLU A 43 -23.68 -3.62 8.74
N ASP A 44 -24.16 -4.74 8.22
CA ASP A 44 -24.15 -6.08 8.79
C ASP A 44 -22.89 -6.89 8.41
N ALA A 45 -22.21 -7.47 9.40
CA ALA A 45 -21.15 -8.47 9.21
C ALA A 45 -21.20 -9.46 10.38
N GLY A 46 -21.05 -10.76 10.08
CA GLY A 46 -21.24 -11.91 10.97
C GLY A 46 -20.47 -11.87 12.30
N PRO A 47 -20.71 -12.83 13.22
CA PRO A 47 -20.53 -12.64 14.66
C PRO A 47 -19.06 -12.63 15.09
N ALA A 48 -18.36 -11.53 14.86
CA ALA A 48 -17.27 -11.11 15.72
C ALA A 48 -17.89 -10.63 17.05
N LYS A 49 -17.68 -11.39 18.13
CA LYS A 49 -18.05 -10.98 19.48
C LYS A 49 -17.38 -9.63 19.78
N THR A 50 -18.19 -8.58 19.77
CA THR A 50 -17.73 -7.18 19.81
C THR A 50 -17.12 -6.89 21.17
N THR A 51 -15.80 -6.70 21.23
CA THR A 51 -15.14 -6.15 22.41
C THR A 51 -15.31 -4.64 22.36
N LYS A 52 -16.02 -4.05 23.33
CA LYS A 52 -16.08 -2.60 23.51
C LYS A 52 -14.67 -2.06 23.79
N THR A 53 -14.23 -1.09 23.00
CA THR A 53 -13.03 -0.31 23.30
C THR A 53 -13.44 0.82 24.23
N GLU A 54 -13.28 0.61 25.54
CA GLU A 54 -13.11 1.72 26.48
C GLU A 54 -11.69 2.27 26.34
N GLU A 55 -11.54 3.59 26.50
CA GLU A 55 -10.25 4.27 26.60
C GLU A 55 -9.58 3.82 27.91
N ASP A 56 -8.96 2.65 27.86
CA ASP A 56 -8.37 1.98 29.00
C ASP A 56 -6.98 2.59 29.29
N THR A 57 -6.94 3.41 30.34
CA THR A 57 -5.72 4.11 30.80
C THR A 57 -4.88 3.27 31.76
N GLY A 58 -5.26 2.01 32.00
CA GLY A 58 -4.58 1.06 32.89
C GLY A 58 -3.83 -0.08 32.19
N PRO A 59 -3.18 -0.97 32.98
CA PRO A 59 -2.73 -2.25 32.46
C PRO A 59 -3.95 -3.04 31.99
N SER A 60 -3.91 -3.52 30.75
CA SER A 60 -5.06 -4.19 30.14
C SER A 60 -4.62 -5.46 29.45
N LYS A 61 -5.45 -6.50 29.55
CA LYS A 61 -5.28 -7.78 28.86
C LYS A 61 -6.47 -8.01 27.95
N THR A 62 -6.20 -8.17 26.66
CA THR A 62 -7.21 -8.52 25.65
C THR A 62 -6.87 -9.89 25.06
N VAL A 63 -7.86 -10.76 24.93
CA VAL A 63 -7.72 -12.06 24.27
C VAL A 63 -8.81 -12.19 23.22
N LYS A 64 -8.42 -12.52 21.98
CA LYS A 64 -9.33 -12.78 20.87
C LYS A 64 -9.08 -14.18 20.34
N SER A 65 -10.15 -14.90 20.03
CA SER A 65 -10.09 -16.25 19.46
C SER A 65 -10.76 -16.24 18.10
N TYR A 66 -10.13 -16.88 17.12
CA TYR A 66 -10.58 -16.94 15.74
C TYR A 66 -10.55 -18.39 15.26
N ASP A 67 -11.59 -18.83 14.58
CA ASP A 67 -11.52 -20.08 13.84
C ASP A 67 -10.88 -19.79 12.47
N THR A 68 -9.79 -20.49 12.16
CA THR A 68 -9.06 -20.37 10.90
C THR A 68 -9.16 -21.68 10.13
N VAL A 69 -9.48 -21.59 8.84
CA VAL A 69 -9.62 -22.76 7.96
C VAL A 69 -8.39 -22.86 7.07
N ASN A 70 -7.73 -24.03 7.07
CA ASN A 70 -6.67 -24.37 6.13
C ASN A 70 -7.00 -25.70 5.44
N GLY A 71 -7.48 -25.62 4.20
CA GLY A 71 -8.04 -26.76 3.49
C GLY A 71 -9.32 -27.28 4.15
N THR A 72 -9.35 -28.56 4.53
CA THR A 72 -10.47 -29.19 5.23
C THR A 72 -10.38 -29.08 6.75
N GLN A 73 -9.28 -28.56 7.30
CA GLN A 73 -9.06 -28.44 8.73
C GLN A 73 -9.43 -27.05 9.22
N THR A 74 -10.15 -26.99 10.35
CA THR A 74 -10.39 -25.75 11.10
C THR A 74 -9.62 -25.82 12.40
N TYR A 75 -8.84 -24.78 12.72
CA TYR A 75 -8.11 -24.67 13.98
C TYR A 75 -8.39 -23.32 14.63
N SER A 76 -8.31 -23.29 15.96
CA SER A 76 -8.40 -22.05 16.74
C SER A 76 -7.08 -21.29 16.67
N ARG A 77 -7.14 -19.98 16.45
CA ARG A 77 -6.03 -19.04 16.59
C ARG A 77 -6.39 -18.09 17.72
N ILE A 78 -5.54 -18.03 18.74
CA ILE A 78 -5.72 -17.13 19.88
C ILE A 78 -4.70 -15.99 19.78
N GLU A 79 -5.18 -14.77 19.82
CA GLU A 79 -4.36 -13.56 19.89
C GLU A 79 -4.51 -12.92 21.27
N GLU A 80 -3.41 -12.84 22.00
CA GLU A 80 -3.33 -12.18 23.31
C GLU A 80 -2.60 -10.86 23.16
N ARG A 81 -3.05 -9.84 23.87
CA ARG A 81 -2.38 -8.54 23.99
C ARG A 81 -2.40 -8.10 25.44
N ASP A 82 -1.22 -7.97 26.02
CA ASP A 82 -0.99 -7.47 27.37
C ASP A 82 -0.33 -6.09 27.30
N ARG A 83 -0.91 -5.09 27.96
CA ARG A 83 -0.37 -3.73 28.04
C ARG A 83 0.05 -3.43 29.48
N LYS A 84 1.25 -2.90 29.68
CA LYS A 84 1.78 -2.51 30.99
C LYS A 84 2.47 -1.15 30.90
N LYS A 85 2.15 -0.24 31.81
CA LYS A 85 2.94 0.98 32.03
C LYS A 85 4.15 0.64 32.93
N THR A 86 5.33 1.10 32.56
CA THR A 86 6.58 0.98 33.31
C THR A 86 7.10 2.37 33.67
N ALA A 87 8.16 2.45 34.48
CA ALA A 87 8.80 3.74 34.78
C ALA A 87 9.39 4.40 33.52
N ASP A 88 9.87 3.58 32.58
CA ASP A 88 10.53 4.04 31.35
C ASP A 88 9.57 4.27 30.17
N GLY A 89 8.29 3.90 30.30
CA GLY A 89 7.30 4.07 29.25
C GLY A 89 6.17 3.04 29.29
N GLU A 90 5.82 2.50 28.13
CA GLU A 90 4.78 1.51 27.95
C GLU A 90 5.35 0.26 27.28
N VAL A 91 4.98 -0.91 27.77
CA VAL A 91 5.31 -2.20 27.17
C VAL A 91 4.01 -2.88 26.74
N VAL A 92 3.95 -3.29 25.49
CA VAL A 92 2.85 -4.10 24.94
C VAL A 92 3.44 -5.44 24.49
N THR A 93 2.90 -6.53 25.02
CA THR A 93 3.25 -7.89 24.57
C THR A 93 2.08 -8.50 23.84
N GLU A 94 2.30 -8.92 22.60
CA GLU A 94 1.32 -9.57 21.75
C GLU A 94 1.77 -11.01 21.48
N ARG A 95 0.87 -11.97 21.63
CA ARG A 95 1.15 -13.40 21.42
C ARG A 95 0.15 -13.99 20.47
N VAL A 96 0.63 -14.80 19.55
CA VAL A 96 -0.21 -15.64 18.69
C VAL A 96 -0.02 -17.09 19.11
N ARG A 97 -1.12 -17.75 19.47
CA ARG A 97 -1.16 -19.19 19.74
C ARG A 97 -1.96 -19.90 18.68
N MET A 98 -1.47 -21.08 18.33
CA MET A 98 -2.19 -22.04 17.50
C MET A 98 -1.97 -23.44 18.08
N PRO A 99 -2.94 -24.35 17.94
CA PRO A 99 -2.78 -25.72 18.39
C PRO A 99 -1.67 -26.38 17.57
N ALA A 100 -0.69 -26.96 18.25
CA ALA A 100 0.28 -27.82 17.57
C ALA A 100 -0.36 -29.19 17.27
N TYR A 101 0.38 -30.04 16.55
CA TYR A 101 -0.08 -31.40 16.20
C TYR A 101 -0.51 -32.25 17.42
N GLY A 102 0.04 -31.97 18.61
CA GLY A 102 -0.32 -32.63 19.88
C GLY A 102 -1.55 -32.04 20.59
N GLY A 103 -2.19 -31.02 20.02
CA GLY A 103 -3.34 -30.32 20.63
C GLY A 103 -2.98 -29.31 21.71
N ASP A 104 -1.69 -28.99 21.90
CA ASP A 104 -1.24 -27.96 22.84
C ASP A 104 -1.18 -26.57 22.19
N ASP A 105 -1.71 -25.56 22.88
CA ASP A 105 -1.74 -24.16 22.44
C ASP A 105 -0.39 -23.46 22.66
N ARG A 106 0.60 -23.81 21.85
CA ARG A 106 1.92 -23.18 21.88
C ARG A 106 1.85 -21.76 21.33
N VAL A 107 2.62 -20.87 21.94
CA VAL A 107 2.89 -19.56 21.36
C VAL A 107 3.75 -19.80 20.13
N LEU A 108 3.33 -19.32 18.96
CA LEU A 108 4.11 -19.43 17.71
C LEU A 108 4.90 -18.16 17.41
N LEU A 109 4.44 -17.04 17.96
CA LEU A 109 5.00 -15.73 17.74
C LEU A 109 4.71 -14.88 18.97
N GLU A 110 5.74 -14.22 19.48
CA GLU A 110 5.58 -13.16 20.48
C GLU A 110 6.20 -11.88 19.92
N ARG A 111 5.47 -10.77 20.07
CA ARG A 111 5.94 -9.43 19.72
C ARG A 111 5.91 -8.58 20.99
N GLU A 112 7.05 -8.05 21.38
CA GLU A 112 7.17 -7.13 22.51
C GLU A 112 7.47 -5.73 21.98
N ILE A 113 6.67 -4.75 22.38
CA ILE A 113 6.76 -3.36 21.91
C ILE A 113 7.00 -2.47 23.11
N HIS A 114 8.20 -1.93 23.23
CA HIS A 114 8.56 -0.91 24.22
C HIS A 114 8.36 0.46 23.57
N THR A 115 7.57 1.34 24.18
CA THR A 115 7.36 2.72 23.72
C THR A 115 7.73 3.68 24.83
N LYS A 116 8.65 4.60 24.54
CA LYS A 116 9.10 5.66 25.43
C LYS A 116 8.83 7.01 24.79
N LYS A 117 8.23 7.92 25.55
CA LYS A 117 8.02 9.32 25.13
C LYS A 117 9.00 10.21 25.89
N LEU A 118 9.79 10.99 25.17
CA LEU A 118 10.77 11.90 25.72
C LEU A 118 10.17 13.31 25.95
N PRO A 119 10.80 14.15 26.80
CA PRO A 119 10.28 15.49 27.10
C PRO A 119 10.21 16.45 25.90
N ASP A 120 11.05 16.24 24.89
CA ASP A 120 11.08 17.00 23.63
C ASP A 120 9.97 16.57 22.65
N GLY A 121 9.12 15.62 23.04
CA GLY A 121 8.07 15.06 22.19
C GLY A 121 8.55 13.91 21.29
N THR A 122 9.83 13.56 21.31
CA THR A 122 10.37 12.41 20.59
C THR A 122 9.74 11.12 21.12
N VAL A 123 9.34 10.22 20.23
CA VAL A 123 8.84 8.89 20.57
C VAL A 123 9.86 7.85 20.12
N GLU A 124 10.35 7.06 21.07
CA GLU A 124 11.21 5.91 20.82
C GLU A 124 10.38 4.64 20.96
N ARG A 125 10.47 3.74 19.97
CA ARG A 125 9.77 2.47 19.96
C ARG A 125 10.74 1.34 19.61
N GLU A 126 10.86 0.35 20.47
CA GLU A 126 11.60 -0.88 20.19
C GLU A 126 10.61 -2.03 20.08
N THR A 127 10.65 -2.75 18.96
CA THR A 127 9.82 -3.93 18.70
C THR A 127 10.71 -5.14 18.61
N ILE A 128 10.50 -6.12 19.47
CA ILE A 128 11.23 -7.38 19.50
C ILE A 128 10.29 -8.49 19.03
N LEU A 129 10.59 -9.09 17.88
CA LEU A 129 9.88 -10.24 17.35
C LEU A 129 10.57 -11.51 17.81
N LYS A 130 9.82 -12.45 18.38
CA LYS A 130 10.35 -13.70 18.93
C LYS A 130 9.60 -14.91 18.37
N ASN A 131 10.35 -15.99 18.12
CA ASN A 131 9.83 -17.31 17.75
C ASN A 131 10.15 -18.33 18.84
N PRO A 132 9.40 -19.45 18.90
CA PRO A 132 9.76 -20.58 19.74
C PRO A 132 11.13 -21.13 19.36
N ASP A 133 11.93 -21.43 20.38
CA ASP A 133 13.13 -22.25 20.22
C ASP A 133 12.79 -23.76 20.33
N GLY A 134 13.76 -24.61 20.05
CA GLY A 134 13.60 -26.06 20.13
C GLY A 134 13.29 -26.60 21.54
N ASN A 135 13.45 -25.78 22.58
CA ASN A 135 13.22 -26.11 23.98
C ASN A 135 11.89 -25.53 24.50
N GLY A 136 11.09 -24.88 23.65
CA GLY A 136 9.83 -24.24 24.02
C GLY A 136 9.97 -22.86 24.68
N GLY A 137 11.19 -22.30 24.73
CA GLY A 137 11.43 -20.90 25.06
C GLY A 137 11.12 -19.98 23.87
N MET A 138 11.14 -18.66 24.08
CA MET A 138 10.99 -17.68 23.00
C MET A 138 12.33 -16.99 22.76
N GLN A 139 12.83 -17.06 21.52
CA GLN A 139 14.06 -16.42 21.09
C GLN A 139 13.76 -15.26 20.14
N ALA A 140 14.38 -14.11 20.36
CA ALA A 140 14.28 -12.97 19.47
C ALA A 140 14.90 -13.29 18.10
N ILE A 141 14.18 -12.97 17.03
CA ILE A 141 14.57 -13.19 15.63
C ILE A 141 14.68 -11.88 14.84
N GLU A 142 14.10 -10.80 15.34
CA GLU A 142 14.19 -9.47 14.74
C GLU A 142 14.00 -8.40 15.82
N ILE A 143 14.81 -7.34 15.78
CA ILE A 143 14.65 -6.14 16.61
C ILE A 143 14.50 -4.95 15.68
N THR A 144 13.39 -4.23 15.82
CA THR A 144 13.12 -3.00 15.09
C THR A 144 13.11 -1.83 16.05
N ARG A 145 14.03 -0.88 15.88
CA ARG A 145 14.09 0.36 16.67
C ARG A 145 13.61 1.51 15.82
N GLU A 146 12.66 2.27 16.32
CA GLU A 146 12.03 3.39 15.65
C GLU A 146 12.14 4.64 16.55
N LYS A 147 12.51 5.76 15.95
CA LYS A 147 12.60 7.06 16.62
C LYS A 147 11.89 8.11 15.79
N ILE A 148 10.82 8.65 16.34
CA ILE A 148 9.98 9.67 15.70
C ILE A 148 10.27 11.00 16.38
N ARG A 149 10.90 11.93 15.68
CA ARG A 149 11.19 13.28 16.14
C ARG A 149 10.18 14.26 15.52
N PRO A 150 9.43 15.02 16.32
CA PRO A 150 8.62 16.11 15.78
C PRO A 150 9.55 17.19 15.21
N ALA A 151 9.13 17.82 14.11
CA ALA A 151 9.81 18.96 13.51
C ALA A 151 8.80 20.08 13.21
N GLU A 152 9.27 21.29 12.97
CA GLU A 152 8.39 22.40 12.58
C GLU A 152 7.66 22.04 11.27
N GLY A 153 6.34 21.97 11.33
CA GLY A 153 5.52 21.59 10.17
C GLY A 153 5.72 20.14 9.70
N GLY A 154 6.16 19.21 10.56
CA GLY A 154 6.46 17.85 10.09
C GLY A 154 7.00 16.88 11.14
N SER A 155 7.65 15.83 10.66
CA SER A 155 8.36 14.86 11.51
C SER A 155 9.49 14.14 10.76
N THR A 156 10.43 13.61 11.52
CA THR A 156 11.45 12.67 11.00
C THR A 156 11.34 11.37 11.77
N THR A 157 11.16 10.27 11.05
CA THR A 157 11.13 8.92 11.59
C THR A 157 12.37 8.17 11.11
N GLU A 158 13.18 7.70 12.05
CA GLU A 158 14.32 6.81 11.79
C GLU A 158 13.95 5.41 12.27
N ARG A 159 14.20 4.39 11.45
CA ARG A 159 13.96 2.99 11.80
C ARG A 159 15.17 2.14 11.44
N GLU A 160 15.59 1.29 12.37
CA GLU A 160 16.64 0.29 12.17
C GLU A 160 16.09 -1.10 12.42
N VAL A 161 16.34 -2.02 11.49
CA VAL A 161 15.98 -3.44 11.63
C VAL A 161 17.25 -4.26 11.82
N SER A 162 17.29 -5.04 12.89
CA SER A 162 18.41 -5.91 13.23
C SER A 162 17.97 -7.37 13.25
N LYS A 163 18.83 -8.26 12.76
CA LYS A 163 18.64 -9.72 12.78
C LYS A 163 19.81 -10.40 13.46
N PRO A 164 19.60 -11.59 14.07
CA PRO A 164 20.69 -12.38 14.61
C PRO A 164 21.60 -12.85 13.48
N ASP A 165 22.91 -12.79 13.71
CA ASP A 165 23.92 -13.36 12.83
C ASP A 165 24.25 -14.81 13.21
N SER A 166 25.09 -15.48 12.42
CA SER A 166 25.49 -16.87 12.65
C SER A 166 26.28 -17.08 13.95
N ASN A 167 26.80 -16.01 14.57
CA ASN A 167 27.56 -16.04 15.81
C ASN A 167 26.69 -15.67 17.03
N GLY A 168 25.38 -15.48 16.84
CA GLY A 168 24.46 -15.04 17.87
C GLY A 168 24.54 -13.55 18.21
N GLY A 169 25.34 -12.77 17.46
CA GLY A 169 25.34 -11.32 17.52
C GLY A 169 24.13 -10.71 16.81
N TRP A 170 23.90 -9.42 16.99
CA TRP A 170 22.87 -8.68 16.26
C TRP A 170 23.51 -7.77 15.23
N ARG A 171 23.04 -7.85 13.99
CA ARG A 171 23.48 -6.98 12.90
C ARG A 171 22.31 -6.20 12.34
N THR A 172 22.46 -4.89 12.19
CA THR A 172 21.50 -4.06 11.45
C THR A 172 21.55 -4.45 9.97
N VAL A 173 20.39 -4.84 9.44
CA VAL A 173 20.23 -5.29 8.04
C VAL A 173 19.47 -4.27 7.19
N GLN A 174 18.79 -3.31 7.82
CA GLN A 174 18.06 -2.26 7.13
C GLN A 174 18.00 -0.99 7.97
N ARG A 175 18.16 0.15 7.31
CA ARG A 175 17.83 1.47 7.85
C ARG A 175 16.74 2.09 7.00
N GLU A 176 15.85 2.84 7.63
CA GLU A 176 14.80 3.57 6.97
C GLU A 176 14.67 4.94 7.59
N THR A 177 14.64 5.97 6.75
CA THR A 177 14.39 7.35 7.18
C THR A 177 13.17 7.87 6.43
N VAL A 178 12.19 8.37 7.17
CA VAL A 178 11.02 9.06 6.63
C VAL A 178 11.04 10.50 7.11
N HIS A 179 11.09 11.44 6.18
CA HIS A 179 10.98 12.85 6.48
C HIS A 179 9.66 13.38 5.90
N GLU A 180 8.80 13.91 6.76
CA GLU A 180 7.53 14.51 6.38
C GLU A 180 7.55 16.00 6.69
N THR A 181 7.07 16.81 5.75
CA THR A 181 6.96 18.26 5.90
C THR A 181 5.65 18.79 5.32
N GLY A 182 5.26 19.99 5.75
CA GLY A 182 4.11 20.72 5.25
C GLY A 182 2.87 20.59 6.12
N ASP A 183 1.76 21.10 5.60
CA ASP A 183 0.49 21.20 6.31
C ASP A 183 -0.62 20.38 5.61
N LYS A 184 -1.89 20.65 5.96
CA LYS A 184 -3.05 19.97 5.38
C LYS A 184 -3.27 20.32 3.90
N THR A 185 -2.73 21.43 3.42
CA THR A 185 -2.89 21.95 2.05
C THR A 185 -1.71 21.61 1.15
N SER A 186 -0.52 21.47 1.72
CA SER A 186 0.69 21.07 1.00
C SER A 186 1.51 20.14 1.88
N ARG A 187 1.60 18.86 1.53
CA ARG A 187 2.38 17.86 2.27
C ARG A 187 3.41 17.22 1.36
N GLN A 188 4.61 17.01 1.89
CA GLN A 188 5.67 16.23 1.25
C GLN A 188 6.16 15.17 2.21
N ALA A 189 6.51 14.00 1.67
CA ALA A 189 7.13 12.91 2.41
C ALA A 189 8.21 12.27 1.56
N THR A 190 9.41 12.12 2.13
CA THR A 190 10.51 11.37 1.52
C THR A 190 10.82 10.19 2.42
N ARG A 191 10.75 8.99 1.89
CA ARG A 191 11.13 7.74 2.55
C ARG A 191 12.33 7.17 1.84
N GLU A 192 13.38 6.84 2.57
CA GLU A 192 14.58 6.21 2.04
C GLU A 192 14.86 4.94 2.83
N VAL A 193 15.11 3.83 2.14
CA VAL A 193 15.48 2.55 2.72
C VAL A 193 16.88 2.19 2.26
N GLU A 194 17.77 1.94 3.22
CA GLU A 194 19.14 1.53 2.97
C GLU A 194 19.38 0.09 3.47
N GLN A 195 20.24 -0.63 2.76
CA GLN A 195 20.73 -1.94 3.15
C GLN A 195 22.26 -1.98 3.07
N PRO A 196 22.94 -2.77 3.92
CA PRO A 196 24.36 -2.92 3.86
C PRO A 196 24.74 -3.79 2.65
N THR A 197 25.73 -3.35 1.90
CA THR A 197 26.38 -4.12 0.84
C THR A 197 27.22 -5.25 1.43
N VAL A 198 27.74 -6.11 0.55
CA VAL A 198 28.70 -7.17 0.93
C VAL A 198 29.97 -6.61 1.61
N ASN A 199 30.34 -5.36 1.31
CA ASN A 199 31.49 -4.67 1.91
C ASN A 199 31.15 -3.97 3.24
N GLY A 200 29.87 -3.93 3.62
CA GLY A 200 29.38 -3.26 4.82
C GLY A 200 28.96 -1.80 4.61
N ASP A 201 29.21 -1.22 3.42
CA ASP A 201 28.72 0.12 3.07
C ASP A 201 27.20 0.13 2.98
N TRP A 202 26.55 1.20 3.45
CA TRP A 202 25.11 1.38 3.31
C TRP A 202 24.80 1.98 1.94
N LYS A 203 23.82 1.40 1.24
CA LYS A 203 23.33 1.90 -0.03
C LYS A 203 21.80 1.97 -0.01
N PRO A 204 21.20 3.02 -0.58
CA PRO A 204 19.78 3.08 -0.72
C PRO A 204 19.32 2.03 -1.73
N VAL A 205 18.31 1.26 -1.35
CA VAL A 205 17.69 0.22 -2.20
C VAL A 205 16.32 0.64 -2.70
N ILE A 206 15.65 1.57 -1.99
CA ILE A 206 14.38 2.17 -2.38
C ILE A 206 14.37 3.59 -1.84
N ARG A 207 13.92 4.55 -2.67
CA ARG A 207 13.52 5.87 -2.21
C ARG A 207 12.13 6.20 -2.73
N GLU A 208 11.25 6.66 -1.88
CA GLU A 208 9.89 7.07 -2.24
C GLU A 208 9.73 8.55 -1.91
N PHE A 209 9.28 9.34 -2.89
CA PHE A 209 8.90 10.72 -2.71
C PHE A 209 7.41 10.87 -2.95
N GLN A 210 6.70 11.49 -2.02
CA GLN A 210 5.29 11.81 -2.15
C GLN A 210 5.11 13.32 -1.96
N SER A 211 4.33 13.93 -2.84
CA SER A 211 3.87 15.29 -2.68
C SER A 211 2.38 15.39 -2.96
N LYS A 212 1.71 16.24 -2.20
CA LYS A 212 0.28 16.51 -2.34
C LYS A 212 0.05 17.99 -2.13
N LYS A 213 -0.58 18.65 -3.08
CA LYS A 213 -0.93 20.06 -3.03
C LYS A 213 -2.41 20.22 -3.35
N LYS A 214 -3.14 20.89 -2.48
CA LYS A 214 -4.55 21.18 -2.62
C LYS A 214 -4.77 22.68 -2.72
N THR A 215 -5.58 23.07 -3.70
CA THR A 215 -5.99 24.46 -3.95
C THR A 215 -7.50 24.51 -4.16
N ALA A 216 -8.07 25.71 -4.27
CA ALA A 216 -9.48 25.86 -4.64
C ALA A 216 -9.76 25.35 -6.08
N ALA A 217 -8.79 25.49 -6.97
CA ALA A 217 -8.90 25.07 -8.38
C ALA A 217 -8.75 23.56 -8.58
N GLY A 218 -8.28 22.82 -7.57
CA GLY A 218 -7.94 21.42 -7.76
C GLY A 218 -6.93 20.87 -6.77
N GLU A 219 -6.47 19.65 -7.06
CA GLU A 219 -5.52 18.90 -6.25
C GLU A 219 -4.49 18.23 -7.16
N THR A 220 -3.22 18.30 -6.80
CA THR A 220 -2.14 17.58 -7.47
C THR A 220 -1.48 16.67 -6.46
N GLN A 221 -1.33 15.39 -6.81
CA GLN A 221 -0.61 14.41 -6.04
C GLN A 221 0.44 13.74 -6.94
N GLN A 222 1.65 13.60 -6.43
CA GLN A 222 2.73 12.90 -7.11
C GLN A 222 3.38 11.91 -6.15
N SER A 223 3.62 10.69 -6.61
CA SER A 223 4.44 9.68 -5.93
C SER A 223 5.52 9.22 -6.89
N VAL A 224 6.77 9.20 -6.45
CA VAL A 224 7.91 8.68 -7.21
C VAL A 224 8.54 7.59 -6.38
N THR A 225 8.73 6.42 -6.96
CA THR A 225 9.51 5.33 -6.39
C THR A 225 10.79 5.22 -7.20
N GLU A 226 11.94 5.39 -6.56
CA GLU A 226 13.27 5.16 -7.11
C GLU A 226 13.79 3.79 -6.63
N ALA A 227 14.44 3.07 -7.54
CA ALA A 227 15.14 1.83 -7.25
C ALA A 227 16.48 1.79 -8.00
N PRO A 228 17.46 1.01 -7.53
CA PRO A 228 18.73 0.81 -8.21
C PRO A 228 18.54 0.35 -9.66
N ASP A 229 19.25 0.98 -10.58
CA ASP A 229 19.37 0.54 -11.97
C ASP A 229 20.47 -0.53 -12.15
N ALA A 230 20.77 -0.86 -13.42
CA ALA A 230 21.81 -1.81 -13.78
C ALA A 230 23.20 -1.45 -13.22
N ASN A 231 23.45 -0.17 -12.95
CA ASN A 231 24.71 0.35 -12.41
C ASN A 231 24.66 0.52 -10.87
N GLY A 232 23.53 0.22 -10.24
CA GLY A 232 23.32 0.40 -8.81
C GLY A 232 23.03 1.84 -8.39
N GLU A 233 22.73 2.74 -9.33
CA GLU A 233 22.33 4.11 -9.06
C GLU A 233 20.80 4.20 -8.90
N LEU A 234 20.33 5.02 -7.97
CA LEU A 234 18.90 5.26 -7.83
C LEU A 234 18.38 6.05 -9.02
N SER A 235 17.26 5.59 -9.56
CA SER A 235 16.55 6.28 -10.63
C SER A 235 15.07 5.93 -10.55
N ASN A 236 14.21 6.76 -11.17
CA ASN A 236 12.76 6.58 -11.15
C ASN A 236 12.37 5.20 -11.70
N TYR A 237 11.85 4.35 -10.83
CA TYR A 237 11.26 3.07 -11.19
C TYR A 237 9.79 3.23 -11.54
N GLU A 238 9.03 3.99 -10.73
CA GLU A 238 7.63 4.27 -10.98
C GLU A 238 7.31 5.72 -10.61
N VAL A 239 6.52 6.39 -11.43
CA VAL A 239 6.00 7.73 -11.16
C VAL A 239 4.48 7.69 -11.32
N HIS A 240 3.78 8.00 -10.25
CA HIS A 240 2.33 8.17 -10.21
C HIS A 240 2.01 9.65 -10.06
N THR A 241 1.32 10.24 -11.02
CA THR A 241 0.84 11.62 -10.97
C THR A 241 -0.67 11.61 -11.06
N GLU A 242 -1.32 12.35 -10.18
CA GLU A 242 -2.77 12.56 -10.17
C GLU A 242 -3.05 14.05 -10.12
N ASN A 243 -3.82 14.53 -11.08
CA ASN A 243 -4.26 15.92 -11.17
C ASN A 243 -5.78 15.96 -11.22
N THR A 244 -6.37 16.65 -10.25
CA THR A 244 -7.76 17.01 -10.22
C THR A 244 -7.89 18.49 -10.52
N THR A 245 -8.72 18.86 -11.49
CA THR A 245 -9.09 20.25 -11.79
C THR A 245 -10.59 20.41 -11.64
N LYS A 246 -11.01 21.47 -10.96
CA LYS A 246 -12.41 21.81 -10.73
C LYS A 246 -12.82 22.94 -11.67
N GLY A 247 -13.82 22.68 -12.50
CA GLY A 247 -14.45 23.66 -13.37
C GLY A 247 -15.85 24.06 -12.88
N PRO A 248 -16.48 25.04 -13.55
CA PRO A 248 -17.87 25.40 -13.25
C PRO A 248 -18.86 24.26 -13.54
N ASP A 249 -18.54 23.40 -14.53
CA ASP A 249 -19.43 22.36 -15.03
C ASP A 249 -19.13 20.97 -14.43
N GLY A 250 -18.14 20.84 -13.54
CA GLY A 250 -17.75 19.58 -12.92
C GLY A 250 -16.26 19.46 -12.62
N GLU A 251 -15.74 18.23 -12.64
CA GLU A 251 -14.38 17.89 -12.21
C GLU A 251 -13.68 17.04 -13.27
N THR A 252 -12.41 17.33 -13.56
CA THR A 252 -11.55 16.45 -14.38
C THR A 252 -10.44 15.89 -13.51
N ARG A 253 -10.35 14.57 -13.45
CA ARG A 253 -9.31 13.81 -12.76
C ARG A 253 -8.46 13.06 -13.78
N GLU A 254 -7.18 13.37 -13.81
CA GLU A 254 -6.17 12.73 -14.66
C GLU A 254 -5.21 11.95 -13.78
N VAL A 255 -4.96 10.69 -14.10
CA VAL A 255 -4.02 9.81 -13.41
C VAL A 255 -3.04 9.25 -14.43
N THR A 256 -1.75 9.42 -14.18
CA THR A 256 -0.68 8.88 -15.03
C THR A 256 0.27 8.05 -14.18
N ILE A 257 0.47 6.81 -14.58
CA ILE A 257 1.44 5.86 -14.02
C ILE A 257 2.45 5.54 -15.10
N THR A 258 3.68 5.97 -14.90
CA THR A 258 4.81 5.56 -15.75
C THR A 258 5.74 4.66 -14.97
N ARG A 259 6.29 3.63 -15.60
CA ARG A 259 7.23 2.70 -14.97
C ARG A 259 8.43 2.46 -15.88
N ARG A 260 9.60 2.24 -15.31
CA ARG A 260 10.76 1.73 -16.06
C ARG A 260 10.46 0.34 -16.60
N ASP A 261 10.81 0.11 -17.86
CA ASP A 261 10.74 -1.24 -18.43
C ASP A 261 11.79 -2.15 -17.76
N LEU A 262 11.32 -3.21 -17.10
CA LEU A 262 12.20 -4.18 -16.45
C LEU A 262 12.91 -5.10 -17.45
N SER A 263 12.41 -5.19 -18.68
CA SER A 263 12.99 -6.04 -19.72
C SER A 263 14.22 -5.41 -20.37
N ASP A 264 14.37 -4.09 -20.25
CA ASP A 264 15.54 -3.34 -20.72
C ASP A 264 16.16 -2.58 -19.56
N THR A 265 17.15 -3.21 -18.94
CA THR A 265 17.88 -2.63 -17.79
C THR A 265 18.61 -1.34 -18.12
N ASP A 266 18.82 -1.06 -19.42
CA ASP A 266 19.54 0.11 -19.92
C ASP A 266 18.57 1.21 -20.42
N SER A 267 17.28 0.88 -20.64
CA SER A 267 16.29 1.87 -21.03
C SER A 267 15.89 2.75 -19.84
N THR A 268 16.28 4.02 -19.93
CA THR A 268 15.80 5.06 -19.02
C THR A 268 14.45 5.63 -19.43
N VAL A 269 13.89 5.19 -20.57
CA VAL A 269 12.60 5.67 -21.07
C VAL A 269 11.49 4.93 -20.32
N PRO A 270 10.69 5.64 -19.51
CA PRO A 270 9.60 5.00 -18.80
C PRO A 270 8.44 4.72 -19.78
N VAL A 271 7.78 3.58 -19.59
CA VAL A 271 6.55 3.21 -20.31
C VAL A 271 5.34 3.72 -19.55
N VAL A 272 4.31 4.19 -20.25
CA VAL A 272 3.02 4.55 -19.66
C VAL A 272 2.28 3.25 -19.35
N VAL A 273 2.25 2.87 -18.08
CA VAL A 273 1.51 1.71 -17.59
C VAL A 273 0.01 2.01 -17.66
N GLU A 274 -0.37 3.21 -17.21
CA GLU A 274 -1.75 3.66 -17.20
C GLU A 274 -1.80 5.17 -17.34
N HIS A 275 -2.64 5.67 -18.25
CA HIS A 275 -3.05 7.07 -18.27
C HIS A 275 -4.57 7.12 -18.33
N THR A 276 -5.21 7.49 -17.23
CA THR A 276 -6.67 7.54 -17.09
C THR A 276 -7.13 8.99 -16.94
N VAL A 277 -7.95 9.46 -17.88
CA VAL A 277 -8.64 10.75 -17.79
C VAL A 277 -10.10 10.49 -17.45
N THR A 278 -10.61 11.09 -16.38
CA THR A 278 -12.00 11.02 -15.95
C THR A 278 -12.58 12.41 -15.91
N GLN A 279 -13.65 12.64 -16.67
CA GLN A 279 -14.38 13.89 -16.71
C GLN A 279 -15.76 13.66 -16.12
N GLU A 280 -16.06 14.37 -15.04
CA GLU A 280 -17.38 14.48 -14.47
C GLU A 280 -18.02 15.79 -14.91
N LYS A 281 -19.26 15.72 -15.38
CA LYS A 281 -20.05 16.87 -15.80
C LYS A 281 -21.42 16.84 -15.15
N HIS A 282 -21.79 17.95 -14.51
CA HIS A 282 -23.15 18.17 -14.02
C HIS A 282 -24.00 18.79 -15.13
N LEU A 283 -25.13 18.16 -15.43
CA LEU A 283 -26.10 18.67 -16.38
C LEU A 283 -27.12 19.57 -15.67
N PRO A 284 -27.75 20.53 -16.37
CA PRO A 284 -28.75 21.44 -15.78
C PRO A 284 -29.95 20.73 -15.14
N ALA A 285 -30.24 19.49 -15.58
CA ALA A 285 -31.32 18.66 -15.04
C ALA A 285 -30.97 17.99 -13.70
N GLY A 286 -29.75 18.15 -13.20
CA GLY A 286 -29.24 17.48 -11.99
C GLY A 286 -28.59 16.13 -12.26
N ASP A 287 -28.56 15.68 -13.51
CA ASP A 287 -27.88 14.45 -13.93
C ASP A 287 -26.35 14.63 -13.87
N VAL A 288 -25.63 13.56 -13.59
CA VAL A 288 -24.16 13.52 -13.57
C VAL A 288 -23.68 12.56 -14.66
N VAL A 289 -22.81 13.05 -15.54
CA VAL A 289 -22.18 12.23 -16.57
C VAL A 289 -20.70 12.12 -16.24
N THR A 290 -20.20 10.90 -16.15
CA THR A 290 -18.79 10.59 -15.94
C THR A 290 -18.26 9.83 -17.15
N GLN A 291 -17.34 10.43 -17.90
CA GLN A 291 -16.60 9.76 -18.97
C GLN A 291 -15.19 9.47 -18.49
N SER A 292 -14.69 8.26 -18.75
CA SER A 292 -13.36 7.84 -18.37
C SER A 292 -12.69 7.09 -19.51
N THR A 293 -11.50 7.53 -19.90
CA THR A 293 -10.66 6.90 -20.94
C THR A 293 -9.33 6.49 -20.32
N THR A 294 -8.88 5.27 -20.59
CA THR A 294 -7.59 4.76 -20.15
C THR A 294 -6.74 4.35 -21.34
N GLU A 295 -5.52 4.88 -21.40
CA GLU A 295 -4.48 4.56 -22.38
C GLU A 295 -3.31 3.84 -21.70
N SER A 296 -2.61 3.00 -22.47
CA SER A 296 -1.44 2.25 -21.98
C SER A 296 -0.48 1.92 -23.13
N ASP A 297 0.82 1.95 -22.83
CA ASP A 297 1.87 1.39 -23.69
C ASP A 297 1.97 -0.13 -23.57
N LEU A 298 1.26 -0.76 -22.63
CA LEU A 298 1.36 -2.21 -22.40
C LEU A 298 0.41 -2.98 -23.32
N VAL A 299 0.84 -4.19 -23.70
CA VAL A 299 -0.06 -5.16 -24.35
C VAL A 299 -1.15 -5.61 -23.37
N ASN A 300 -2.26 -6.11 -23.90
CA ASN A 300 -3.36 -6.58 -23.08
C ASN A 300 -2.89 -7.66 -22.08
N GLY A 301 -3.23 -7.48 -20.80
CA GLY A 301 -2.71 -8.27 -19.68
C GLY A 301 -1.56 -7.61 -18.91
N GLY A 302 -1.03 -6.47 -19.36
CA GLY A 302 -0.13 -5.61 -18.58
C GLY A 302 1.28 -6.16 -18.32
N ALA A 303 1.67 -7.22 -19.02
CA ALA A 303 2.93 -7.92 -18.75
C ALA A 303 4.12 -7.45 -19.59
N SER A 304 3.89 -6.80 -20.75
CA SER A 304 4.96 -6.35 -21.64
C SER A 304 4.58 -5.09 -22.42
N SER A 305 5.60 -4.34 -22.85
CA SER A 305 5.46 -3.18 -23.71
C SER A 305 4.90 -3.56 -25.09
N ASN A 306 4.04 -2.71 -25.64
CA ASN A 306 3.57 -2.80 -27.01
C ASN A 306 4.62 -2.26 -27.97
N LEU A 307 5.57 -3.12 -28.37
CA LEU A 307 6.65 -2.77 -29.30
C LEU A 307 6.17 -2.32 -30.70
N LYS A 308 4.87 -2.47 -31.00
CA LYS A 308 4.29 -2.07 -32.29
C LYS A 308 3.79 -0.62 -32.29
N SER A 309 3.58 -0.02 -31.12
CA SER A 309 3.14 1.37 -31.00
C SER A 309 4.27 2.24 -30.49
N SER A 310 4.38 3.45 -31.02
CA SER A 310 5.27 4.48 -30.47
C SER A 310 4.62 5.32 -29.37
N HIS A 311 3.31 5.15 -29.15
CA HIS A 311 2.49 5.97 -28.26
C HIS A 311 1.49 5.10 -27.46
N PRO A 312 1.02 5.57 -26.30
CA PRO A 312 -0.01 4.88 -25.55
C PRO A 312 -1.26 4.67 -26.41
N GLU A 313 -1.88 3.50 -26.28
CA GLU A 313 -3.11 3.19 -27.00
C GLU A 313 -4.29 3.07 -26.03
N MET A 314 -5.49 3.47 -26.46
CA MET A 314 -6.69 3.37 -25.64
C MET A 314 -7.05 1.90 -25.39
N VAL A 315 -7.02 1.49 -24.13
CA VAL A 315 -7.30 0.11 -23.69
C VAL A 315 -8.68 -0.03 -23.07
N LYS A 316 -9.25 1.06 -22.56
CA LYS A 316 -10.56 1.06 -21.91
C LYS A 316 -11.24 2.42 -22.05
N GLU A 317 -12.54 2.37 -22.31
CA GLU A 317 -13.44 3.51 -22.20
C GLU A 317 -14.61 3.12 -21.29
N LYS A 318 -15.00 4.02 -20.39
CA LYS A 318 -16.13 3.84 -19.48
C LYS A 318 -16.97 5.12 -19.48
N ASN A 319 -18.25 4.96 -19.76
CA ASN A 319 -19.23 6.04 -19.72
C ASN A 319 -20.28 5.69 -18.66
N THR A 320 -20.41 6.53 -17.63
CA THR A 320 -21.40 6.40 -16.56
C THR A 320 -22.34 7.60 -16.60
N ILE A 321 -23.65 7.32 -16.57
CA ILE A 321 -24.70 8.33 -16.48
C ILE A 321 -25.50 8.05 -15.21
N GLU A 322 -25.54 9.01 -14.31
CA GLU A 322 -26.38 8.99 -13.12
C GLU A 322 -27.54 9.98 -13.31
N THR A 323 -28.75 9.44 -13.27
CA THR A 323 -29.99 10.22 -13.37
C THR A 323 -30.74 10.14 -12.05
N THR A 324 -31.02 11.30 -11.46
CA THR A 324 -31.78 11.40 -10.21
C THR A 324 -33.24 11.71 -10.52
N GLY A 325 -34.09 10.69 -10.43
CA GLY A 325 -35.54 10.83 -10.52
C GLY A 325 -36.18 11.11 -9.16
N LYS A 326 -37.49 11.44 -9.18
CA LYS A 326 -38.26 11.87 -7.99
C LYS A 326 -38.14 10.94 -6.77
N ASN A 327 -38.00 9.62 -6.99
CA ASN A 327 -37.96 8.61 -5.92
C ASN A 327 -36.83 7.57 -6.08
N ARG A 328 -35.95 7.75 -7.07
CA ARG A 328 -35.00 6.71 -7.50
C ARG A 328 -33.83 7.33 -8.25
N THR A 329 -32.65 6.81 -7.98
CA THR A 329 -31.43 7.09 -8.73
C THR A 329 -31.13 5.90 -9.63
N THR A 330 -30.84 6.16 -10.91
CA THR A 330 -30.42 5.13 -11.86
C THR A 330 -29.03 5.48 -12.36
N THR A 331 -28.08 4.57 -12.19
CA THR A 331 -26.72 4.68 -12.69
C THR A 331 -26.54 3.65 -13.82
N THR A 332 -26.29 4.14 -15.02
CA THR A 332 -25.98 3.28 -16.18
C THR A 332 -24.51 3.41 -16.51
N THR A 333 -23.78 2.31 -16.50
CA THR A 333 -22.36 2.26 -16.86
C THR A 333 -22.17 1.39 -18.09
N THR A 334 -21.60 1.96 -19.14
CA THR A 334 -21.19 1.25 -20.36
C THR A 334 -19.67 1.17 -20.39
N VAL A 335 -19.13 -0.03 -20.63
CA VAL A 335 -17.69 -0.28 -20.68
C VAL A 335 -17.31 -0.83 -22.04
N SER A 336 -16.34 -0.21 -22.69
CA SER A 336 -15.64 -0.72 -23.87
C SER A 336 -14.21 -1.04 -23.50
N GLN A 337 -13.71 -2.19 -23.94
CA GLN A 337 -12.36 -2.66 -23.64
C GLN A 337 -11.74 -3.29 -24.88
N ARG A 338 -10.42 -3.17 -24.98
CA ARG A 338 -9.66 -3.88 -25.99
C ARG A 338 -9.61 -5.37 -25.63
N GLY A 339 -9.94 -6.22 -26.61
CA GLY A 339 -9.82 -7.68 -26.47
C GLY A 339 -8.36 -8.14 -26.50
N SER A 340 -8.06 -9.37 -26.07
CA SER A 340 -6.70 -9.92 -26.15
C SER A 340 -6.25 -10.19 -27.59
N ALA A 341 -7.22 -10.36 -28.52
CA ALA A 341 -6.99 -10.68 -29.92
C ALA A 341 -7.29 -9.53 -30.90
N ALA A 342 -7.93 -8.45 -30.44
CA ALA A 342 -8.35 -7.32 -31.28
C ALA A 342 -7.60 -6.05 -30.87
N THR A 343 -7.19 -5.24 -31.85
CA THR A 343 -6.56 -3.93 -31.63
C THR A 343 -7.57 -2.85 -31.25
N ASP A 344 -8.83 -3.06 -31.61
CA ASP A 344 -9.89 -2.05 -31.49
C ASP A 344 -10.65 -2.22 -30.17
N LEU A 345 -11.26 -1.12 -29.72
CA LEU A 345 -12.16 -1.13 -28.56
C LEU A 345 -13.49 -1.77 -28.97
N HIS A 346 -13.92 -2.76 -28.19
CA HIS A 346 -15.25 -3.35 -28.35
C HIS A 346 -16.05 -3.10 -27.08
N PRO A 347 -17.37 -2.86 -27.19
CA PRO A 347 -18.24 -2.93 -26.04
C PRO A 347 -17.99 -4.25 -25.31
N SER A 348 -17.86 -4.21 -23.98
CA SER A 348 -17.60 -5.37 -23.13
C SER A 348 -18.82 -5.75 -22.29
N HIS A 349 -19.43 -4.75 -21.65
CA HIS A 349 -20.62 -4.95 -20.84
C HIS A 349 -21.27 -3.61 -20.47
N GLN A 350 -22.52 -3.70 -20.03
CA GLN A 350 -23.27 -2.62 -19.44
C GLN A 350 -23.77 -3.06 -18.05
N ILE A 351 -23.67 -2.15 -17.07
CA ILE A 351 -24.19 -2.34 -15.72
C ILE A 351 -25.23 -1.26 -15.46
N VAL A 352 -26.44 -1.67 -15.08
CA VAL A 352 -27.49 -0.75 -14.62
C VAL A 352 -27.70 -0.97 -13.14
N VAL A 353 -27.45 0.06 -12.34
CA VAL A 353 -27.69 0.07 -10.90
C VAL A 353 -28.84 1.01 -10.62
N GLU A 354 -29.84 0.51 -9.91
CA GLU A 354 -31.02 1.26 -9.53
C GLU A 354 -31.11 1.30 -8.01
N LYS A 355 -31.16 2.50 -7.44
CA LYS A 355 -31.28 2.71 -6.00
C LYS A 355 -32.57 3.47 -5.70
N ASP A 356 -33.46 2.87 -4.93
CA ASP A 356 -34.69 3.55 -4.52
C ASP A 356 -34.49 4.48 -3.30
N SER A 357 -35.52 5.27 -3.00
CA SER A 357 -35.54 6.18 -1.84
C SER A 357 -35.33 5.51 -0.48
N THR A 358 -35.57 4.21 -0.36
CA THR A 358 -35.37 3.43 0.87
C THR A 358 -33.97 2.83 0.97
N GLY A 359 -33.17 2.93 -0.10
CA GLY A 359 -31.81 2.43 -0.18
C GLY A 359 -31.70 1.01 -0.75
N HIS A 360 -32.78 0.39 -1.22
CA HIS A 360 -32.67 -0.90 -1.90
C HIS A 360 -31.96 -0.72 -3.24
N VAL A 361 -31.02 -1.62 -3.53
CA VAL A 361 -30.21 -1.61 -4.73
C VAL A 361 -30.55 -2.80 -5.61
N ARG A 362 -30.85 -2.55 -6.88
CA ARG A 362 -30.97 -3.57 -7.93
C ARG A 362 -29.87 -3.36 -8.95
N GLN A 363 -29.10 -4.40 -9.23
CA GLN A 363 -28.02 -4.38 -10.23
C GLN A 363 -28.35 -5.35 -11.36
N ILE A 364 -28.21 -4.89 -12.61
CA ILE A 364 -28.42 -5.67 -13.83
C ILE A 364 -27.12 -5.64 -14.62
N TYR A 365 -26.60 -6.82 -14.95
CA TYR A 365 -25.43 -6.97 -15.81
C TYR A 365 -25.88 -7.43 -17.20
N ILE A 366 -25.44 -6.71 -18.23
CA ILE A 366 -25.78 -6.98 -19.62
C ILE A 366 -24.47 -7.16 -20.39
N PRO A 367 -24.10 -8.39 -20.80
CA PRO A 367 -22.92 -8.60 -21.64
C PRO A 367 -23.15 -7.99 -23.02
N SER A 368 -22.08 -7.50 -23.67
CA SER A 368 -22.11 -7.21 -25.10
C SER A 368 -21.85 -8.50 -25.89
N HIS A 369 -22.50 -8.60 -27.06
CA HIS A 369 -22.36 -9.72 -27.98
C HIS A 369 -21.37 -9.42 -29.09
#